data_AF-W1VI08-F1
#
_entry.id   AF-W1VI08-F1
#
_cell.length_a   1.000
_cell.length_b   1.000
_cell.length_c   1.000
_cell.angle_alpha   90.00
_cell.angle_beta   90.00
_cell.angle_gamma   90.00
#
_symmetry.space_group_name_H-M   'P 1'
#
loop_
_entity.id
_entity.type
_entity.pdbx_description
1 polymer ?
#
loop_
_entity_poly.entity_id
_entity_poly.type
_entity_poly.pdbx_seq_one_letter_code
_entity_poly.pdbx_strand_id
1 'polypeptide(L)'
;MTTLATHPLAPTYDRSAVTTGIVHMGVGGFHRAHQAMYLDRLMREDKALDWGICGVGLMPQDCAMRDALTAQDYLYSLTLKHPDGHHETSIIGSIHDYKV
;
A
#
# COMPACT_ATOMS: atom_id res chain seq x y z
N MET A 1 -17.96 4.64 11.00
CA MET A 1 -17.28 4.48 9.70
C MET A 1 -15.96 3.79 10.00
N THR A 2 -15.79 2.52 9.60
CA THR A 2 -14.57 1.75 9.91
C THR A 2 -13.48 2.18 8.92
N THR A 3 -12.38 2.74 9.43
CA THR A 3 -11.22 3.10 8.60
C THR A 3 -10.42 1.83 8.29
N LEU A 4 -9.72 1.80 7.15
CA LEU A 4 -8.86 0.66 6.80
C LEU A 4 -7.81 0.37 7.89
N ALA A 5 -7.38 1.39 8.63
CA ALA A 5 -6.42 1.28 9.72
C ALA A 5 -6.92 0.45 10.91
N THR A 6 -8.23 0.38 11.14
CA THR A 6 -8.83 -0.35 12.29
C THR A 6 -9.48 -1.68 11.89
N HIS A 7 -9.38 -2.05 10.60
CA HIS A 7 -9.97 -3.28 10.09
C HIS A 7 -9.16 -4.51 10.54
N PRO A 8 -9.78 -5.69 10.78
CA PRO A 8 -9.05 -6.92 11.16
C PRO A 8 -7.99 -7.40 10.16
N LEU A 9 -8.00 -6.88 8.93
CA LEU A 9 -7.05 -7.20 7.85
C LEU A 9 -5.96 -6.14 7.68
N ALA A 10 -5.93 -5.13 8.56
CA ALA A 10 -4.95 -4.07 8.56
C ALA A 10 -3.51 -4.61 8.70
N PRO A 11 -2.50 -3.83 8.30
CA PRO A 11 -1.11 -4.06 8.68
C PRO A 11 -0.96 -4.28 10.20
N THR A 12 -0.18 -5.29 10.58
CA THR A 12 0.10 -5.61 12.00
C THR A 12 1.29 -4.84 12.57
N TYR A 13 2.12 -4.27 11.70
CA TYR A 13 3.30 -3.48 12.06
C TYR A 13 2.94 -2.01 12.34
N ASP A 14 3.77 -1.34 13.13
CA ASP A 14 3.62 0.09 13.41
C ASP A 14 3.97 0.92 12.16
N ARG A 15 2.92 1.41 11.47
CA ARG A 15 3.10 2.25 10.29
C ARG A 15 3.73 3.60 10.57
N SER A 16 3.70 4.09 11.82
CA SER A 16 4.35 5.35 12.18
C SER A 16 5.88 5.23 12.19
N ALA A 17 6.42 4.01 12.27
CA ALA A 17 7.84 3.72 12.18
C ALA A 17 8.36 3.54 10.74
N VAL A 18 7.48 3.56 9.72
CA VAL A 18 7.88 3.38 8.32
C VAL A 18 8.53 4.64 7.78
N THR A 19 9.71 4.51 7.18
CA THR A 19 10.42 5.61 6.50
C THR A 19 10.63 5.32 5.03
N THR A 20 10.73 6.36 4.22
CA THR A 20 10.90 6.23 2.77
C THR A 20 12.28 5.66 2.42
N GLY A 21 12.33 4.46 1.86
CA GLY A 21 13.53 3.89 1.23
C GLY A 21 13.35 3.66 -0.28
N ILE A 22 12.12 3.73 -0.80
CA ILE A 22 11.80 3.53 -2.22
C ILE A 22 10.99 4.70 -2.75
N VAL A 23 11.38 5.23 -3.90
CA VAL A 23 10.56 6.13 -4.72
C VAL A 23 10.04 5.36 -5.92
N HIS A 24 8.72 5.29 -6.08
CA HIS A 24 8.08 4.58 -7.20
C HIS A 24 7.34 5.54 -8.13
N MET A 25 7.85 5.68 -9.36
CA MET A 25 7.21 6.48 -10.41
C MET A 25 6.14 5.65 -11.13
N GLY A 26 4.90 6.14 -11.14
CA GLY A 26 3.77 5.45 -11.78
C GLY A 26 3.09 4.44 -10.86
N VAL A 27 2.30 4.92 -9.89
CA VAL A 27 1.58 4.09 -8.91
C VAL A 27 0.35 3.44 -9.55
N GLY A 28 0.60 2.42 -10.38
CA GLY A 28 -0.43 1.65 -11.09
C GLY A 28 -0.95 0.44 -10.32
N GLY A 29 -1.89 -0.28 -10.94
CA GLY A 29 -2.46 -1.52 -10.38
C GLY A 29 -1.41 -2.62 -10.20
N PHE A 30 -0.50 -2.80 -11.18
CA PHE A 30 0.56 -3.80 -11.09
C PHE A 30 1.51 -3.53 -9.91
N HIS A 31 1.90 -2.26 -9.71
CA HIS A 31 2.78 -1.91 -8.61
C HIS A 31 2.18 -2.25 -7.25
N ARG A 32 0.94 -1.81 -7.03
CA ARG A 32 0.17 -2.11 -5.82
C ARG A 32 -0.03 -3.61 -5.64
N ALA A 33 -0.35 -4.33 -6.71
CA ALA A 33 -0.58 -5.78 -6.64
C ALA A 33 0.68 -6.62 -6.42
N HIS A 34 1.87 -6.06 -6.67
CA HIS A 34 3.12 -6.83 -6.73
C HIS A 34 4.19 -6.30 -5.78
N GLN A 35 4.88 -5.20 -6.11
CA GLN A 35 6.04 -4.76 -5.30
C GLN A 35 5.60 -4.25 -3.93
N ALA A 36 4.54 -3.44 -3.87
CA ALA A 36 4.03 -2.94 -2.61
C ALA A 36 3.51 -4.08 -1.70
N MET A 37 2.86 -5.09 -2.28
CA MET A 37 2.39 -6.27 -1.56
C MET A 37 3.53 -7.09 -0.94
N TYR A 38 4.62 -7.33 -1.68
CA TYR A 38 5.77 -8.06 -1.13
C TYR A 38 6.46 -7.30 0.00
N LEU A 39 6.59 -5.97 -0.14
CA LEU A 39 7.17 -5.15 0.92
C LEU A 39 6.29 -5.15 2.18
N ASP A 40 4.98 -5.07 2.03
CA ASP A 40 4.03 -5.18 3.16
C ASP A 40 4.15 -6.51 3.90
N ARG A 41 4.34 -7.62 3.17
CA ARG A 41 4.61 -8.92 3.77
C ARG A 41 5.89 -8.93 4.61
N LEU A 42 6.98 -8.33 4.13
CA LEU A 42 8.22 -8.20 4.92
C LEU A 42 8.01 -7.33 6.17
N MET A 43 7.26 -6.23 6.05
CA MET A 43 6.95 -5.35 7.18
C MET A 43 6.10 -6.05 8.23
N ARG A 44 5.18 -6.93 7.85
CA ARG A 44 4.40 -7.78 8.78
C ARG A 44 5.26 -8.78 9.57
N GLU A 45 6.48 -9.04 9.11
CA GLU A 45 7.50 -9.81 9.83
C GLU A 45 8.46 -8.90 10.63
N ASP A 46 8.07 -7.64 10.86
CA ASP A 46 8.87 -6.59 11.54
C ASP A 46 10.22 -6.32 10.86
N LYS A 47 10.28 -6.46 9.53
CA LYS A 47 11.48 -6.20 8.70
C LYS A 47 11.24 -5.04 7.73
N ALA A 48 12.32 -4.41 7.28
CA ALA A 48 12.31 -3.47 6.16
C ALA A 48 11.36 -2.26 6.34
N LEU A 49 11.11 -1.82 7.58
CA LEU A 49 10.33 -0.60 7.85
C LEU A 49 11.03 0.66 7.29
N ASP A 50 12.34 0.57 7.05
CA ASP A 50 13.16 1.58 6.39
C ASP A 50 13.00 1.63 4.87
N TRP A 51 12.27 0.69 4.27
CA TRP A 51 12.06 0.56 2.82
C TRP A 51 10.69 1.06 2.34
N GLY A 52 9.97 1.82 3.15
CA GLY A 52 8.67 2.42 2.80
C GLY A 52 8.64 3.08 1.43
N ILE A 53 7.49 2.97 0.75
CA ILE A 53 7.31 3.50 -0.60
C ILE A 53 6.69 4.90 -0.54
N CYS A 54 7.38 5.85 -1.17
CA CYS A 54 6.81 7.10 -1.64
C CYS A 54 6.42 6.97 -3.11
N GLY A 55 5.13 7.08 -3.40
CA GLY A 55 4.63 7.15 -4.78
C GLY A 55 4.98 8.48 -5.43
N VAL A 56 5.23 8.48 -6.74
CA VAL A 56 5.38 9.70 -7.55
C VAL A 56 4.53 9.61 -8.79
N GLY A 57 3.61 10.57 -8.94
CA GLY A 57 2.89 10.84 -10.17
C GLY A 57 3.65 11.88 -11.00
N LEU A 58 3.64 11.72 -12.32
CA LEU A 58 4.29 12.65 -13.26
C LEU A 58 3.27 13.33 -14.18
N MET A 59 2.08 12.74 -14.31
CA MET A 59 1.04 13.18 -15.23
C MET A 59 -0.21 13.64 -14.45
N PRO A 60 -1.03 14.55 -15.02
CA PRO A 60 -2.25 15.03 -14.34
C PRO A 60 -3.21 13.92 -13.89
N GLN A 61 -3.28 12.82 -14.65
CA GLN A 61 -4.11 11.67 -14.30
C GLN A 61 -3.69 10.95 -12.99
N ASP A 62 -2.45 11.14 -12.55
CA ASP A 62 -1.92 10.49 -11.34
C ASP A 62 -2.48 11.13 -10.06
N CYS A 63 -2.98 12.37 -10.13
CA CYS A 63 -3.60 13.07 -9.01
C CYS A 63 -4.78 12.29 -8.42
N ALA A 64 -5.57 11.61 -9.25
CA ALA A 64 -6.70 10.81 -8.78
C ALA A 64 -6.25 9.65 -7.87
N MET A 65 -5.11 9.02 -8.19
CA MET A 65 -4.55 7.95 -7.37
C MET A 65 -3.92 8.50 -6.08
N ARG A 66 -3.19 9.62 -6.16
CA ARG A 66 -2.70 10.34 -4.98
C ARG A 66 -3.83 10.62 -4.01
N ASP A 67 -4.93 11.18 -4.49
CA ASP A 67 -6.06 11.60 -3.65
C ASP A 67 -6.76 10.40 -3.01
N ALA A 68 -6.99 9.34 -3.79
CA ALA A 68 -7.57 8.10 -3.28
C ALA A 68 -6.72 7.45 -2.18
N LEU A 69 -5.40 7.41 -2.35
CA LEU A 69 -4.49 6.87 -1.32
C LEU A 69 -4.40 7.80 -0.11
N THR A 70 -4.24 9.11 -0.33
CA THR A 70 -4.11 10.08 0.77
C THR A 70 -5.35 10.09 1.67
N ALA A 71 -6.54 10.01 1.09
CA ALA A 71 -7.81 9.95 1.85
C ALA A 71 -7.96 8.70 2.73
N GLN A 72 -7.11 7.70 2.54
CA GLN A 72 -7.13 6.42 3.27
C GLN A 72 -5.83 6.17 4.03
N ASP A 73 -5.08 7.22 4.38
CA ASP A 73 -3.78 7.11 5.05
C ASP A 73 -2.79 6.21 4.27
N TYR A 74 -2.88 6.23 2.95
CA TYR A 74 -2.13 5.41 2.00
C TYR A 74 -2.40 3.89 2.08
N LEU A 75 -3.47 3.49 2.76
CA LEU A 75 -3.95 2.11 2.80
C LEU A 75 -4.83 1.80 1.59
N TYR A 76 -4.79 0.55 1.14
CA TYR A 76 -5.73 0.02 0.14
C TYR A 76 -5.93 -1.48 0.34
N SER A 77 -7.03 -2.03 -0.16
CA SER A 77 -7.27 -3.47 -0.17
C SER A 77 -6.66 -4.13 -1.40
N LEU A 78 -6.12 -5.33 -1.19
CA LEU A 78 -5.67 -6.24 -2.23
C LEU A 78 -6.43 -7.55 -2.06
N THR A 79 -7.16 -7.95 -3.10
CA THR A 79 -7.88 -9.23 -3.13
C THR A 79 -7.24 -10.15 -4.16
N LEU A 80 -6.68 -11.26 -3.70
CA LEU A 80 -6.25 -12.36 -4.54
C LEU A 80 -7.47 -13.20 -4.90
N LYS A 81 -7.60 -13.53 -6.18
CA LYS A 81 -8.62 -14.45 -6.68
C LYS A 81 -7.94 -15.72 -7.17
N HIS A 82 -8.28 -16.83 -6.53
CA HIS A 82 -7.69 -18.13 -6.82
C HIS A 82 -8.47 -18.89 -7.90
N PRO A 83 -7.84 -19.86 -8.59
CA PRO A 83 -8.49 -20.62 -9.67
C PRO A 83 -9.73 -21.43 -9.26
N ASP A 84 -9.82 -21.82 -7.99
CA ASP A 84 -10.95 -22.54 -7.40
C ASP A 84 -12.13 -21.61 -6.98
N GLY A 85 -11.98 -20.30 -7.19
CA GLY A 85 -13.00 -19.30 -6.92
C GLY A 85 -12.96 -18.68 -5.52
N HIS A 86 -12.06 -19.09 -4.62
CA HIS A 86 -11.93 -18.41 -3.33
C HIS A 86 -11.18 -17.08 -3.47
N HIS A 87 -11.49 -16.15 -2.56
CA HIS A 87 -10.87 -14.83 -2.50
C HIS A 87 -10.15 -14.64 -1.16
N GLU A 88 -8.94 -14.10 -1.22
CA GLU A 88 -8.17 -13.71 -0.04
C GLU A 88 -7.93 -12.21 -0.08
N THR A 89 -8.38 -11.48 0.94
CA THR A 89 -8.21 -10.03 1.01
C THR A 89 -7.22 -9.66 2.11
N SER A 90 -6.36 -8.70 1.81
CA SER A 90 -5.46 -8.05 2.77
C SER A 90 -5.54 -6.54 2.61
N ILE A 91 -5.25 -5.78 3.66
CA ILE A 91 -5.01 -4.33 3.54
C ILE A 91 -3.50 -4.11 3.49
N ILE A 92 -3.04 -3.39 2.47
CA ILE A 92 -1.64 -3.10 2.24
C ILE A 92 -1.33 -1.68 2.72
N GLY A 93 -0.20 -1.50 3.42
CA GLY A 93 0.23 -0.23 3.99
C GLY A 93 1.70 0.12 3.80
N SER A 94 2.39 -0.55 2.87
CA SER A 94 3.80 -0.31 2.54
C SER A 94 4.04 0.97 1.74
N ILE A 95 2.98 1.56 1.18
CA ILE A 95 2.96 2.95 0.69
C ILE A 95 2.59 3.84 1.86
N HIS A 96 3.35 4.92 2.07
CA HIS A 96 3.12 5.85 3.20
C HIS A 96 3.22 7.33 2.80
N ASP A 97 3.56 7.62 1.54
CA ASP A 97 3.60 8.98 0.99
C ASP A 97 3.31 8.95 -0.52
N TYR A 98 2.91 10.08 -1.08
CA TYR A 98 2.69 10.26 -2.51
C TYR A 98 2.97 11.71 -2.91
N LYS A 99 3.86 11.93 -3.89
CA LYS A 99 4.14 13.24 -4.50
C LYS A 99 3.61 13.31 -5.94
N VAL A 100 3.22 14.50 -6.36
CA VAL A 100 2.92 14.86 -7.76
C VAL A 100 3.65 16.15 -8.11
#